data_AF-A0A3E0HL92-F1
#
_entry.id   AF-A0A3E0HL92-F1
#
_cell.length_a   1.000
_cell.length_b   1.000
_cell.length_c   1.000
_cell.angle_alpha   90.00
_cell.angle_beta   90.00
_cell.angle_gamma   90.00
#
_symmetry.space_group_name_H-M   'P 1'
#
loop_
_entity.id
_entity.type
_entity.pdbx_description
1 polymer ?
#
loop_
_entity_poly.entity_id
_entity_poly.type
_entity_poly.pdbx_seq_one_letter_code
_entity_poly.pdbx_strand_id
1 'polypeptide(L)'
;MIGEPGAAVVALDPVRARLLAELREPASAATLASRVGLTRQKVNYHLRQLEEHGLVEVAETRTWGGLTERLLVATAKGYVVAPEPLGTPSEAVRPRSAAYLIALAARTVREVGRLARRAAGAGKEAPVFALDTEIRFATPADRAAFADELVAAVAKVAARYHDERAQDGRWQRVVLAVHPKPKDADA
;
A
#
# COMPACT_ATOMS: atom_id res chain seq x y z
N MET A 1 1.77 -6.68 1.13
CA MET A 1 2.77 -5.59 1.14
C MET A 1 4.09 -6.18 0.73
N ILE A 2 4.76 -5.50 -0.18
CA ILE A 2 6.05 -5.93 -0.66
C ILE A 2 7.08 -5.06 0.05
N GLY A 3 7.82 -5.66 0.97
CA GLY A 3 8.85 -4.98 1.77
C GLY A 3 10.27 -5.41 1.42
N GLU A 4 10.43 -6.48 0.65
CA GLU A 4 11.73 -6.93 0.16
C GLU A 4 12.05 -6.20 -1.16
N PRO A 5 13.22 -5.54 -1.28
CA PRO A 5 13.59 -4.79 -2.48
C PRO A 5 13.51 -5.61 -3.76
N GLY A 6 13.90 -6.89 -3.72
CA GLY A 6 13.80 -7.81 -4.86
C GLY A 6 12.37 -8.05 -5.30
N ALA A 7 11.47 -8.34 -4.36
CA ALA A 7 10.05 -8.51 -4.66
C ALA A 7 9.39 -7.20 -5.14
N ALA A 8 9.87 -6.04 -4.68
CA ALA A 8 9.36 -4.73 -5.11
C ALA A 8 9.75 -4.46 -6.57
N VAL A 9 11.00 -4.70 -6.95
CA VAL A 9 11.47 -4.60 -8.34
C VAL A 9 10.73 -5.58 -9.25
N VAL A 10 10.41 -6.77 -8.74
CA VAL A 10 9.58 -7.72 -9.49
C VAL A 10 8.15 -7.18 -9.65
N ALA A 11 7.47 -6.73 -8.61
CA ALA A 11 6.09 -6.25 -8.75
C ALA A 11 5.94 -4.93 -9.52
N LEU A 12 6.96 -4.07 -9.54
CA LEU A 12 6.92 -2.75 -10.21
C LEU A 12 7.16 -2.81 -11.73
N ASP A 13 7.49 -3.98 -12.27
CA ASP A 13 7.52 -4.17 -13.72
C ASP A 13 6.10 -4.07 -14.30
N PRO A 14 5.86 -3.22 -15.32
CA PRO A 14 4.52 -2.98 -15.84
C PRO A 14 3.78 -4.25 -16.31
N VAL A 15 4.51 -5.22 -16.86
CA VAL A 15 3.93 -6.48 -17.32
C VAL A 15 3.54 -7.34 -16.12
N ARG A 16 4.41 -7.44 -15.11
CA ARG A 16 4.14 -8.23 -13.89
C ARG A 16 3.02 -7.61 -13.05
N ALA A 17 2.96 -6.28 -12.95
CA ALA A 17 1.84 -5.58 -12.31
C ALA A 17 0.51 -5.87 -13.02
N ARG A 18 0.50 -5.86 -14.37
CA ARG A 18 -0.70 -6.20 -15.16
C ARG A 18 -1.11 -7.66 -14.97
N LEU A 19 -0.16 -8.58 -14.95
CA LEU A 19 -0.45 -10.00 -14.68
C LEU A 19 -1.03 -10.21 -13.27
N LEU A 20 -0.48 -9.56 -12.25
CA LEU A 20 -1.05 -9.61 -10.88
C LEU A 20 -2.48 -9.05 -10.83
N ALA A 21 -2.77 -8.00 -11.61
CA ALA A 21 -4.11 -7.41 -11.68
C ALA A 21 -5.14 -8.33 -12.35
N GLU A 22 -4.71 -9.15 -13.32
CA GLU A 22 -5.53 -10.17 -13.99
C GLU A 22 -5.75 -11.43 -13.13
N LEU A 23 -4.81 -11.72 -12.24
CA LEU A 23 -4.79 -12.90 -11.36
C LEU A 23 -5.61 -12.74 -10.08
N ARG A 24 -6.66 -11.90 -10.09
CA ARG A 24 -7.66 -11.85 -9.01
C ARG A 24 -8.47 -13.15 -8.93
N GLU A 25 -8.60 -13.83 -10.06
CA GLU A 25 -9.20 -15.15 -10.19
C GLU A 25 -8.17 -16.12 -10.80
N PRO A 26 -8.26 -17.44 -10.50
CA PRO A 26 -7.36 -18.42 -11.07
C PRO A 26 -7.33 -18.38 -12.60
N ALA A 27 -6.14 -18.20 -13.19
CA ALA A 27 -5.98 -18.19 -14.64
C ALA A 27 -4.69 -18.90 -15.07
N SER A 28 -4.70 -19.47 -16.28
CA SER A 28 -3.51 -20.09 -16.86
C SER A 28 -2.65 -19.09 -17.59
N ALA A 29 -1.39 -19.46 -17.83
CA ALA A 29 -0.48 -18.67 -18.68
C ALA A 29 -1.02 -18.45 -20.10
N ALA A 30 -1.84 -19.37 -20.62
CA ALA A 30 -2.46 -19.24 -21.95
C ALA A 30 -3.57 -18.19 -21.93
N THR A 31 -4.46 -18.24 -20.93
CA THR A 31 -5.51 -17.21 -20.74
C THR A 31 -4.89 -15.83 -20.56
N LEU A 32 -3.87 -15.72 -19.71
CA LEU A 32 -3.19 -14.46 -19.44
C LEU A 32 -2.51 -13.90 -20.69
N ALA A 33 -1.84 -14.73 -21.48
CA ALA A 33 -1.21 -14.33 -22.74
C ALA A 33 -2.19 -13.59 -23.67
N SER A 34 -3.41 -14.11 -23.82
CA SER A 34 -4.46 -13.46 -24.60
C SER A 34 -4.90 -12.13 -23.99
N ARG A 35 -5.07 -12.04 -22.67
CA ARG A 35 -5.53 -10.81 -22.01
C ARG A 35 -4.50 -9.68 -22.01
N VAL A 36 -3.23 -10.03 -21.84
CA VAL A 36 -2.15 -9.02 -21.77
C VAL A 36 -1.47 -8.76 -23.13
N GLY A 37 -1.85 -9.50 -24.18
CA GLY A 37 -1.30 -9.33 -25.52
C GLY A 37 0.18 -9.75 -25.64
N LEU A 38 0.59 -10.78 -24.90
CA LEU A 38 1.97 -11.28 -24.88
C LEU A 38 2.05 -12.74 -25.30
N THR A 39 3.24 -13.20 -25.70
CA THR A 39 3.45 -14.62 -25.98
C THR A 39 3.39 -15.45 -24.70
N ARG A 40 2.92 -16.68 -24.81
CA ARG A 40 2.86 -17.64 -23.67
C ARG A 40 4.22 -17.82 -23.00
N GLN A 41 5.32 -17.81 -23.76
CA GLN A 41 6.67 -17.93 -23.20
C GLN A 41 7.03 -16.73 -22.30
N LYS A 42 6.75 -15.50 -22.76
CA LYS A 42 6.97 -14.29 -21.95
C LYS A 42 6.12 -14.28 -20.69
N VAL A 43 4.85 -14.67 -20.81
CA VAL A 43 3.97 -14.79 -19.63
C VAL A 43 4.50 -15.81 -18.63
N ASN A 44 4.92 -17.00 -19.07
CA ASN A 44 5.50 -18.00 -18.18
C ASN A 44 6.76 -17.51 -17.46
N TYR A 45 7.63 -16.78 -18.16
CA TYR A 45 8.81 -16.15 -17.54
C TYR A 45 8.40 -15.22 -16.39
N HIS A 46 7.45 -14.31 -16.64
CA HIS A 46 6.98 -13.36 -15.63
C HIS A 46 6.25 -14.05 -14.47
N LEU A 47 5.42 -15.06 -14.74
CA LEU A 47 4.73 -15.84 -13.71
C LEU A 47 5.70 -16.58 -12.81
N ARG A 48 6.79 -17.15 -13.37
CA ARG A 48 7.84 -17.79 -12.58
C ARG A 48 8.53 -16.79 -11.65
N GLN A 49 8.88 -15.61 -12.14
CA GLN A 49 9.48 -14.55 -11.31
C GLN A 49 8.52 -14.11 -10.19
N LEU A 50 7.23 -13.98 -10.48
CA LEU A 50 6.21 -13.66 -9.47
C LEU A 50 6.08 -14.78 -8.42
N GLU A 51 6.09 -16.05 -8.86
CA GLU A 51 5.98 -17.22 -7.99
C GLU A 51 7.21 -17.38 -7.09
N GLU A 52 8.42 -17.15 -7.61
CA GLU A 52 9.69 -17.14 -6.86
C GLU A 52 9.68 -16.11 -5.72
N HIS A 53 8.90 -15.04 -5.85
CA HIS A 53 8.71 -14.01 -4.81
C HIS A 53 7.41 -14.18 -4.01
N GLY A 54 6.68 -15.28 -4.17
CA GLY A 54 5.43 -15.56 -3.45
C GLY A 54 4.29 -14.58 -3.76
N LEU A 55 4.33 -13.93 -4.93
CA LEU A 55 3.30 -12.99 -5.38
C LEU A 55 2.17 -13.70 -6.15
N VAL A 56 2.41 -14.93 -6.59
CA VAL A 56 1.40 -15.82 -7.15
C VAL A 56 1.62 -17.22 -6.60
N GLU A 57 0.55 -18.00 -6.54
CA GLU A 57 0.58 -19.40 -6.12
C GLU A 57 -0.31 -20.25 -7.04
N VAL A 58 -0.09 -21.57 -7.04
CA VAL A 58 -0.92 -22.50 -7.81
C VAL A 58 -2.23 -22.72 -7.06
N ALA A 59 -3.33 -22.26 -7.64
CA ALA A 59 -4.68 -22.48 -7.12
C ALA A 59 -5.19 -23.89 -7.47
N GLU A 60 -4.95 -24.32 -8.71
CA GLU A 60 -5.41 -25.61 -9.22
C GLU A 60 -4.46 -26.11 -10.31
N THR A 61 -4.38 -27.44 -10.45
CA THR A 61 -3.76 -28.08 -11.59
C THR A 61 -4.78 -29.00 -12.27
N ARG A 62 -5.04 -28.80 -13.56
CA ARG A 62 -6.01 -29.59 -14.33
C ARG A 62 -5.38 -30.17 -15.59
N THR A 63 -5.83 -31.33 -16.03
CA THR A 63 -5.44 -31.91 -17.33
C THR A 63 -6.43 -31.53 -18.41
N TRP A 64 -5.95 -30.85 -19.45
CA TRP A 64 -6.76 -30.47 -20.62
C TRP A 64 -6.02 -30.86 -21.90
N GLY A 65 -6.66 -31.71 -22.73
CA GLY A 65 -6.07 -32.18 -23.99
C GLY A 65 -4.77 -32.98 -23.83
N GLY A 66 -4.59 -33.70 -22.72
CA GLY A 66 -3.36 -34.44 -22.40
C GLY A 66 -2.22 -33.57 -21.85
N LEU A 67 -2.41 -32.26 -21.72
CA LEU A 67 -1.45 -31.35 -21.08
C LEU A 67 -1.92 -30.96 -19.68
N THR A 68 -0.98 -30.92 -18.74
CA THR A 68 -1.21 -30.39 -17.40
C THR A 68 -1.16 -28.87 -17.41
N GLU A 69 -2.29 -28.23 -17.16
CA GLU A 69 -2.45 -26.78 -17.05
C GLU A 69 -2.46 -26.35 -15.57
N ARG A 70 -1.58 -25.41 -15.23
CA ARG A 70 -1.51 -24.78 -13.91
C ARG A 70 -2.32 -23.49 -13.93
N LEU A 71 -3.29 -23.38 -13.03
CA LEU A 71 -4.02 -22.15 -12.76
C LEU A 71 -3.36 -21.46 -11.58
N LEU A 72 -2.85 -20.25 -11.82
CA LEU A 72 -2.22 -19.43 -10.79
C LEU A 72 -3.20 -18.38 -10.30
N VAL A 73 -3.03 -17.91 -9.07
CA VAL A 73 -3.77 -16.81 -8.47
C VAL A 73 -2.81 -15.89 -7.73
N ALA A 74 -3.12 -14.59 -7.64
CA ALA A 74 -2.35 -13.66 -6.84
C ALA A 74 -2.55 -13.96 -5.35
N THR A 75 -1.48 -13.94 -4.56
CA THR A 75 -1.53 -14.20 -3.11
C THR A 75 -2.19 -13.08 -2.31
N ALA A 76 -2.47 -11.94 -2.94
CA ALA A 76 -3.20 -10.82 -2.35
C ALA A 76 -4.11 -10.13 -3.37
N LYS A 77 -5.21 -9.54 -2.86
CA LYS A 77 -6.14 -8.70 -3.65
C LYS A 77 -5.52 -7.37 -4.13
N GLY A 78 -4.37 -6.99 -3.59
CA GLY A 78 -3.64 -5.79 -3.95
C GLY A 78 -2.27 -5.74 -3.29
N TYR A 79 -1.31 -5.13 -3.98
CA TYR A 79 0.05 -4.97 -3.50
C TYR A 79 0.34 -3.49 -3.29
N VAL A 80 0.79 -3.16 -2.09
CA VAL A 80 1.37 -1.84 -1.82
C VAL A 80 2.87 -2.00 -1.69
N VAL A 81 3.60 -1.27 -2.55
CA VAL A 81 5.03 -1.05 -2.42
C VAL A 81 5.19 0.25 -1.64
N ALA A 82 5.66 0.14 -0.41
CA ALA A 82 5.98 1.33 0.35
C ALA A 82 7.34 1.84 -0.14
N PRO A 83 7.47 3.10 -0.59
CA PRO A 83 8.79 3.63 -0.86
C PRO A 83 9.60 3.60 0.45
N GLU A 84 10.76 2.94 0.43
CA GLU A 84 11.78 3.21 1.44
C GLU A 84 12.19 4.67 1.23
N PRO A 85 12.10 5.55 2.26
CA PRO A 85 12.76 6.83 2.14
C PRO A 85 14.26 6.52 1.97
N LEU A 86 14.86 7.05 0.90
CA LEU A 86 16.30 6.97 0.66
C LEU A 86 16.99 7.82 1.74
N GLY A 87 17.15 7.23 2.92
CA GLY A 87 17.54 7.89 4.17
C GLY A 87 16.38 8.00 5.17
N THR A 88 16.68 8.00 6.47
CA THR A 88 15.72 8.44 7.48
C THR A 88 15.39 9.91 7.22
N PRO A 89 14.11 10.33 7.30
CA PRO A 89 13.81 11.76 7.39
C PRO A 89 14.52 12.24 8.64
N SER A 90 15.66 12.90 8.46
CA SER A 90 16.37 13.55 9.55
C SER A 90 15.40 14.55 10.19
N GLU A 91 15.57 14.82 11.48
CA GLU A 91 14.95 16.00 12.13
C GLU A 91 15.21 17.29 11.33
N ALA A 92 16.22 17.30 10.44
CA ALA A 92 16.54 18.36 9.50
C ALA A 92 15.60 18.50 8.28
N VAL A 93 14.66 17.57 8.04
CA VAL A 93 13.65 17.78 6.99
C VAL A 93 12.64 18.79 7.52
N ARG A 94 12.58 19.97 6.88
CA ARG A 94 11.66 21.04 7.29
C ARG A 94 10.24 20.48 7.49
N PRO A 95 9.69 20.60 8.71
CA PRO A 95 8.28 20.34 8.94
C PRO A 95 7.47 21.13 7.90
N ARG A 96 6.44 20.50 7.31
CA ARG A 96 5.59 21.06 6.23
C ARG A 96 6.19 21.08 4.81
N SER A 97 7.30 20.38 4.54
CA SER A 97 7.76 20.16 3.16
C SER A 97 7.05 18.98 2.48
N ALA A 98 6.96 18.99 1.14
CA ALA A 98 6.42 17.87 0.37
C ALA A 98 7.21 16.57 0.61
N ALA A 99 8.54 16.66 0.69
CA ALA A 99 9.41 15.52 1.02
C ALA A 99 9.09 14.92 2.40
N TYR A 100 8.83 15.76 3.40
CA TYR A 100 8.40 15.30 4.73
C TYR A 100 7.05 14.58 4.67
N LEU A 101 6.06 15.15 3.97
CA LEU A 101 4.74 14.55 3.80
C LEU A 101 4.81 13.18 3.10
N ILE A 102 5.61 13.07 2.03
CA ILE A 102 5.83 11.80 1.32
C ILE A 102 6.46 10.77 2.26
N ALA A 103 7.49 11.15 3.01
CA ALA A 103 8.14 10.23 3.93
C ALA A 103 7.22 9.78 5.07
N LEU A 104 6.35 10.67 5.54
CA LEU A 104 5.32 10.36 6.54
C LEU A 104 4.28 9.39 6.00
N ALA A 105 3.77 9.64 4.79
CA ALA A 105 2.84 8.72 4.11
C ALA A 105 3.47 7.34 3.89
N ALA A 106 4.72 7.29 3.42
CA ALA A 106 5.47 6.05 3.24
C ALA A 106 5.61 5.25 4.54
N ARG A 107 5.89 5.94 5.65
CA ARG A 107 5.92 5.33 6.98
C ARG A 107 4.56 4.77 7.39
N THR A 108 3.50 5.56 7.25
CA THR A 108 2.13 5.13 7.57
C THR A 108 1.76 3.87 6.80
N VAL A 109 2.04 3.84 5.49
CA VAL A 109 1.83 2.65 4.65
C VAL A 109 2.55 1.43 5.23
N ARG A 110 3.85 1.54 5.56
CA ARG A 110 4.65 0.44 6.14
C ARG A 110 4.07 -0.06 7.46
N GLU A 111 3.78 0.83 8.39
CA GLU A 111 3.31 0.49 9.73
C GLU A 111 1.91 -0.14 9.70
N VAL A 112 0.96 0.50 9.00
CA VAL A 112 -0.41 0.00 8.87
C VAL A 112 -0.44 -1.33 8.12
N GLY A 113 0.32 -1.47 7.03
CA GLY A 113 0.31 -2.75 6.31
C GLY A 113 0.95 -3.89 7.10
N ARG A 114 1.97 -3.63 7.95
CA ARG A 114 2.50 -4.63 8.89
C ARG A 114 1.45 -5.01 9.95
N LEU A 115 0.75 -4.02 10.50
CA LEU A 115 -0.35 -4.23 11.46
C LEU A 115 -1.47 -5.07 10.84
N ALA A 116 -1.92 -4.73 9.64
CA ALA A 116 -2.97 -5.44 8.92
C ALA A 116 -2.61 -6.91 8.65
N ARG A 117 -1.37 -7.20 8.22
CA ARG A 117 -0.91 -8.59 8.02
C ARG A 117 -0.93 -9.40 9.32
N ARG A 118 -0.46 -8.81 10.43
CA ARG A 118 -0.47 -9.48 11.73
C ARG A 118 -1.89 -9.75 12.22
N ALA A 119 -2.79 -8.78 12.04
CA ALA A 119 -4.20 -8.93 12.40
C ALA A 119 -4.87 -10.04 11.58
N ALA A 120 -4.67 -10.03 10.25
CA ALA A 120 -5.20 -11.05 9.34
C ALA A 120 -4.69 -12.46 9.68
N GLY A 121 -3.39 -12.63 9.94
CA GLY A 121 -2.81 -13.91 10.35
C GLY A 121 -3.34 -14.43 11.70
N ALA A 122 -3.91 -13.55 12.52
CA ALA A 122 -4.57 -13.90 13.78
C ALA A 122 -6.11 -13.95 13.68
N GLY A 123 -6.69 -13.83 12.47
CA GLY A 123 -8.14 -13.79 12.27
C GLY A 123 -8.83 -12.57 12.90
N LYS A 124 -8.13 -11.44 13.03
CA LYS A 124 -8.62 -10.20 13.66
C LYS A 124 -8.54 -9.01 12.71
N GLU A 125 -9.29 -7.97 13.03
CA GLU A 125 -9.18 -6.68 12.36
C GLU A 125 -8.12 -5.79 13.02
N ALA A 126 -7.42 -5.00 12.20
CA ALA A 126 -6.48 -4.01 12.70
C ALA A 126 -7.26 -2.84 13.33
N PRO A 127 -6.90 -2.38 14.54
CA PRO A 127 -7.60 -1.28 15.21
C PRO A 127 -7.17 0.06 14.61
N VAL A 128 -7.65 0.35 13.40
CA VAL A 128 -7.36 1.58 12.65
C VAL A 128 -8.64 2.32 12.31
N PHE A 129 -8.55 3.63 12.19
CA PHE A 129 -9.60 4.47 11.61
C PHE A 129 -8.94 5.49 10.68
N ALA A 130 -9.70 6.04 9.74
CA ALA A 130 -9.26 7.09 8.83
C ALA A 130 -10.34 8.17 8.70
N LEU A 131 -9.90 9.40 8.44
CA LEU A 131 -10.75 10.51 8.04
C LEU A 131 -10.34 10.91 6.63
N ASP A 132 -11.30 10.98 5.73
CA ASP A 132 -11.13 11.44 4.35
C ASP A 132 -12.11 12.58 4.08
N THR A 133 -11.58 13.74 3.73
CA THR A 133 -12.39 14.95 3.53
C THR A 133 -11.68 15.95 2.62
N GLU A 134 -12.45 16.62 1.77
CA GLU A 134 -11.97 17.69 0.91
C GLU A 134 -12.48 19.05 1.40
N ILE A 135 -11.59 20.03 1.45
CA ILE A 135 -11.89 21.38 1.94
C ILE A 135 -11.39 22.38 0.91
N ARG A 136 -12.26 23.32 0.53
CA ARG A 136 -11.90 24.46 -0.32
C ARG A 136 -11.74 25.70 0.55
N PHE A 137 -10.56 26.32 0.48
CA PHE A 137 -10.28 27.59 1.17
C PHE A 137 -10.55 28.77 0.23
N ALA A 138 -11.11 29.85 0.77
CA ALA A 138 -11.30 31.09 0.03
C ALA A 138 -9.95 31.79 -0.23
N THR A 139 -9.07 31.80 0.77
CA THR A 139 -7.74 32.43 0.66
C THR A 139 -6.60 31.54 1.18
N PRO A 140 -5.34 31.83 0.80
CA PRO A 140 -4.17 31.18 1.42
C PRO A 140 -4.06 31.41 2.93
N ALA A 141 -4.58 32.54 3.43
CA ALA A 141 -4.59 32.86 4.86
C ALA A 141 -5.56 31.94 5.64
N ASP A 142 -6.76 31.70 5.09
CA ASP A 142 -7.73 30.76 5.69
C ASP A 142 -7.14 29.35 5.77
N ARG A 143 -6.41 28.92 4.73
CA ARG A 143 -5.71 27.63 4.73
C ARG A 143 -4.65 27.54 5.83
N ALA A 144 -3.88 28.61 6.06
CA ALA A 144 -2.87 28.64 7.10
C ALA A 144 -3.51 28.61 8.49
N ALA A 145 -4.53 29.44 8.73
CA ALA A 145 -5.30 29.47 9.97
C ALA A 145 -5.93 28.11 10.29
N PHE A 146 -6.55 27.47 9.29
CA PHE A 146 -7.09 26.11 9.42
C PHE A 146 -6.03 25.10 9.85
N ALA A 147 -4.83 25.14 9.26
CA ALA A 147 -3.76 24.21 9.62
C ALA A 147 -3.31 24.38 11.08
N ASP A 148 -3.22 25.61 11.57
CA ASP A 148 -2.83 25.89 12.95
C ASP A 148 -3.94 25.51 13.95
N GLU A 149 -5.21 25.83 13.64
CA GLU A 149 -6.36 25.42 14.48
C GLU A 149 -6.47 23.90 14.56
N LEU A 150 -6.29 23.20 13.44
CA LEU A 150 -6.37 21.74 13.40
C LEU A 150 -5.24 21.08 14.21
N VAL A 151 -4.01 21.60 14.15
CA VAL A 151 -2.90 21.14 14.99
C VAL A 151 -3.25 21.34 16.47
N ALA A 152 -3.77 22.51 16.85
CA ALA A 152 -4.16 22.79 18.23
C ALA A 152 -5.29 21.88 18.71
N ALA A 153 -6.30 21.62 17.87
CA ALA A 153 -7.41 20.74 18.17
C ALA A 153 -6.95 19.28 18.41
N VAL A 154 -6.09 18.75 17.53
CA VAL A 154 -5.52 17.41 17.69
C VAL A 154 -4.66 17.33 18.95
N ALA A 155 -3.78 18.31 19.19
CA ALA A 155 -2.93 18.33 20.39
C ALA A 155 -3.77 18.35 21.67
N LYS A 156 -4.86 19.13 21.70
CA LYS A 156 -5.80 19.18 22.83
C LYS A 156 -6.48 17.83 23.07
N VAL A 157 -6.94 17.15 22.01
CA VAL A 157 -7.55 15.82 22.13
C VAL A 157 -6.52 14.78 22.59
N ALA A 158 -5.32 14.80 22.01
CA ALA A 158 -4.25 13.88 22.38
C ALA A 158 -3.87 14.04 23.86
N ALA A 159 -3.64 15.27 24.33
CA ALA A 159 -3.33 15.55 25.73
C ALA A 159 -4.42 15.08 26.71
N ARG A 160 -5.70 15.14 26.29
CA ARG A 160 -6.83 14.69 27.11
C ARG A 160 -6.85 13.16 27.33
N TYR A 161 -6.46 12.38 26.33
CA TYR A 161 -6.57 10.92 26.36
C TYR A 161 -5.24 10.20 26.54
N HIS A 162 -4.13 10.91 26.43
CA HIS A 162 -2.81 10.36 26.65
C HIS A 162 -2.61 10.02 28.14
N ASP A 163 -2.20 8.79 28.40
CA ASP A 163 -1.82 8.32 29.73
C ASP A 163 -0.53 7.50 29.63
N GLU A 164 0.60 8.08 30.03
CA GLU A 164 1.89 7.36 30.08
C GLU A 164 1.91 6.27 31.15
N ARG A 165 1.01 6.31 32.13
CA ARG A 165 0.99 5.37 33.26
C ARG A 165 0.19 4.10 32.95
N ALA A 166 -0.53 4.06 31.83
CA ALA A 166 -1.27 2.89 31.39
C ALA A 166 -0.31 1.76 31.00
N GLN A 167 -0.06 0.82 31.92
CA GLN A 167 0.92 -0.27 31.76
C GLN A 167 0.62 -1.18 30.55
N ASP A 168 -0.66 -1.44 30.28
CA ASP A 168 -1.12 -2.19 29.11
C ASP A 168 -1.53 -1.28 27.93
N GLY A 169 -1.26 0.02 28.04
CA GLY A 169 -1.55 1.03 27.05
C GLY A 169 -0.82 0.75 25.75
N ARG A 170 -1.52 0.91 24.62
CA ARG A 170 -0.93 0.75 23.29
C ARG A 170 -0.68 2.11 22.68
N TRP A 171 0.57 2.39 22.35
CA TRP A 171 0.93 3.57 21.57
C TRP A 171 0.11 3.64 20.28
N GLN A 172 -0.67 4.70 20.16
CA GLN A 172 -1.33 5.07 18.92
C GLN A 172 -0.54 6.19 18.27
N ARG A 173 -0.27 6.03 16.97
CA ARG A 173 0.34 7.07 16.17
C ARG A 173 -0.76 7.85 15.46
N VAL A 174 -0.77 9.16 15.66
CA VAL A 174 -1.67 10.07 14.93
C VAL A 174 -0.84 10.82 13.89
N VAL A 175 -1.28 10.72 12.63
CA VAL A 175 -0.69 11.43 11.49
C VAL A 175 -1.80 12.18 10.80
N LEU A 176 -1.55 13.46 10.51
CA LEU A 176 -2.45 14.32 9.79
C LEU A 176 -1.67 14.97 8.63
N ALA A 177 -2.26 14.98 7.44
CA ALA A 177 -1.70 15.60 6.26
C ALA A 177 -2.79 16.36 5.51
N VAL A 178 -2.43 17.53 4.98
CA VAL A 178 -3.30 18.34 4.11
C VAL A 178 -2.45 18.78 2.92
N HIS A 179 -2.88 18.45 1.72
CA HIS A 179 -2.22 18.86 0.47
C HIS A 179 -3.26 19.39 -0.53
N PRO A 180 -2.86 20.22 -1.49
CA PRO A 180 -3.73 20.55 -2.61
C PRO A 180 -4.18 19.27 -3.33
N LYS A 181 -5.46 19.16 -3.66
CA LYS A 181 -5.96 18.11 -4.55
C LYS A 181 -5.38 18.36 -5.95
N PRO A 182 -4.62 17.40 -6.53
CA PRO A 182 -4.15 17.51 -7.91
C PRO A 182 -5.34 17.66 -8.88
N LYS A 183 -5.16 18.40 -9.98
CA LYS A 183 -6.22 18.60 -10.97
C LYS A 183 -6.68 17.30 -11.64
N ASP A 184 -5.80 16.30 -11.67
CA ASP A 184 -6.02 15.01 -12.35
C ASP A 184 -6.28 13.86 -11.36
N ALA A 185 -6.62 14.15 -10.10
CA ALA A 185 -6.72 13.13 -9.04
C ALA A 185 -7.91 12.17 -9.20
N ASP A 186 -8.94 12.56 -9.97
CA ASP A 186 -10.16 11.77 -10.20
C ASP A 186 -10.26 11.29 -11.67
N ALA A 187 -9.17 11.37 -12.44
CA ALA A 187 -9.12 11.03 -13.87
C ALA A 187 -8.73 9.56 -14.13
#